data_AF-A0A4U0ZV19-F1
#
_entry.id   AF-A0A4U0ZV19-F1
#
_cell.length_a   1.000
_cell.length_b   1.000
_cell.length_c   1.000
_cell.angle_alpha   90.00
_cell.angle_beta   90.00
_cell.angle_gamma   90.00
#
_symmetry.space_group_name_H-M   'P 1'
#
loop_
_entity.id
_entity.type
_entity.pdbx_description
1 polymer ?
#
loop_
_entity_poly.entity_id
_entity_poly.type
_entity_poly.pdbx_seq_one_letter_code
_entity_poly.pdbx_strand_id
1 'polypeptide(L)' 'MNRNESLKICLRCKFFRLKSVDGGVCRNEKDSSGNYPPKVNTDQCSFWEDCGQNYFIRQGWIKSQAKEGNDPEK' A
#
# COMPACT_ATOMS: atom_id res chain seq x y z
N MET A 1 -19.67 -13.60 12.76
CA MET A 1 -18.25 -13.50 12.35
C MET A 1 -17.87 -12.04 12.34
N ASN A 2 -16.86 -11.67 13.16
CA ASN A 2 -16.53 -10.30 13.54
C ASN A 2 -15.97 -9.50 12.37
N ARG A 3 -16.68 -8.44 11.96
CA ARG A 3 -16.23 -7.46 10.97
C ARG A 3 -15.33 -6.44 11.67
N ASN A 4 -14.04 -6.72 11.86
CA ASN A 4 -12.94 -5.76 12.12
C ASN A 4 -11.79 -6.39 12.93
N GLU A 5 -11.17 -7.46 12.43
CA GLU A 5 -9.73 -7.56 12.65
C GLU A 5 -9.08 -6.61 11.64
N SER A 6 -8.51 -5.52 12.14
CA SER A 6 -7.75 -4.56 11.34
C SER A 6 -6.58 -5.29 10.69
N LEU A 7 -6.78 -5.77 9.46
CA LEU A 7 -5.75 -6.46 8.67
C LEU A 7 -4.48 -5.59 8.68
N LYS A 8 -3.39 -6.09 9.28
CA LYS A 8 -2.10 -5.40 9.41
C LYS A 8 -1.31 -5.43 8.09
N ILE A 9 -1.96 -5.02 7.01
CA ILE A 9 -1.43 -5.05 5.65
C ILE A 9 -0.76 -3.73 5.27
N CYS A 10 0.20 -3.80 4.33
CA CYS A 10 0.93 -2.64 3.82
C CYS A 10 0.02 -1.53 3.33
N LEU A 11 -1.10 -1.84 2.66
CA LEU A 11 -2.03 -0.82 2.20
C LEU A 11 -2.61 0.04 3.34
N ARG A 12 -2.72 -0.52 4.55
CA ARG A 12 -3.14 0.16 5.79
C ARG A 12 -1.97 0.71 6.62
N CYS A 13 -0.74 0.55 6.16
CA CYS A 13 0.46 0.94 6.90
C CYS A 13 0.86 2.40 6.63
N LYS A 14 1.22 3.16 7.67
CA LYS A 14 1.74 4.53 7.59
C LYS A 14 3.06 4.63 6.80
N PHE A 15 3.88 3.58 6.87
CA PHE A 15 5.19 3.54 6.20
C PHE A 15 5.09 3.18 4.71
N PHE A 16 3.99 2.56 4.28
CA PHE A 16 3.80 2.18 2.90
C PHE A 16 3.55 3.40 2.01
N ARG A 17 4.26 3.49 0.89
CA ARG A 17 4.03 4.46 -0.17
C ARG A 17 3.52 3.70 -1.40
N LEU A 18 2.23 3.84 -1.68
CA LEU A 18 1.61 3.27 -2.88
C LEU A 18 2.26 3.86 -4.15
N LYS A 19 2.51 3.01 -5.14
CA LYS A 19 3.16 3.38 -6.41
C LYS A 19 2.35 2.94 -7.64
N SER A 20 1.67 1.80 -7.54
CA SER A 20 0.81 1.25 -8.58
C SER A 20 -0.44 0.65 -7.94
N VAL A 21 -1.37 0.16 -8.77
CA VAL A 21 -2.55 -0.57 -8.30
C VAL A 21 -2.19 -1.85 -7.55
N ASP A 22 -1.07 -2.48 -7.90
CA ASP A 22 -0.63 -3.76 -7.34
C ASP A 22 0.23 -3.61 -6.07
N GLY A 23 0.86 -2.44 -5.88
CA GLY A 23 1.77 -2.27 -4.77
C GLY A 23 2.48 -0.94 -4.68
N GLY A 24 3.54 -0.96 -3.88
CA GLY A 24 4.27 0.23 -3.49
C GLY A 24 5.60 -0.13 -2.87
N VAL A 25 6.10 0.75 -2.02
CA VAL A 25 7.37 0.55 -1.32
C VAL A 25 7.23 0.80 0.19
N CYS A 26 8.03 0.12 1.00
CA CYS A 26 8.10 0.36 2.44
C CYS A 26 9.13 1.43 2.77
N ARG A 27 8.72 2.55 3.36
CA ARG A 27 9.65 3.62 3.75
C ARG A 27 10.44 3.36 5.04
N ASN A 28 10.02 2.37 5.83
CA ASN A 28 10.71 1.97 7.06
C ASN A 28 11.88 1.02 6.79
N GLU A 29 11.77 0.19 5.75
CA GLU A 29 12.78 -0.80 5.37
C GLU A 29 13.78 -0.22 4.35
N LYS A 30 14.30 1.00 4.60
CA LYS A 30 15.30 1.59 3.72
C LYS A 30 16.61 0.78 3.80
N ASP A 31 17.13 0.33 2.67
CA ASP A 31 18.42 -0.37 2.64
C ASP A 31 19.62 0.59 2.83
N SER A 32 20.81 0.03 3.01
CA SER A 32 22.06 0.81 3.17
C SER A 32 22.45 1.62 1.92
N SER A 33 21.93 1.25 0.75
CA SER A 33 22.10 1.97 -0.52
C SER A 33 21.05 3.08 -0.71
N GLY A 34 20.09 3.17 0.20
CA GLY A 34 19.03 4.14 0.21
C GLY A 34 17.78 3.79 -0.60
N ASN A 35 17.65 2.56 -1.10
CA ASN A 35 16.46 2.11 -1.80
C ASN A 35 15.38 1.62 -0.84
N TYR A 36 14.14 1.66 -1.30
CA TYR A 36 12.99 1.12 -0.59
C TYR A 36 12.52 -0.17 -1.27
N PRO A 37 12.32 -1.27 -0.53
CA PRO A 37 11.91 -2.53 -1.12
C PRO A 37 10.47 -2.43 -1.64
N PRO A 38 10.18 -3.06 -2.79
CA PRO A 38 8.81 -3.20 -3.27
C PRO A 38 8.00 -4.08 -2.30
N LYS A 39 6.73 -3.73 -2.12
CA LYS A 39 5.75 -4.48 -1.31
C LYS A 39 4.43 -4.56 -2.05
N VAL A 40 3.75 -5.69 -1.96
CA VAL A 40 2.37 -5.80 -2.42
C VAL A 40 1.42 -5.24 -1.36
N ASN A 41 0.22 -4.84 -1.80
CA ASN A 41 -0.76 -4.19 -0.91
C ASN A 41 -1.15 -5.03 0.32
N THR A 42 -1.10 -6.35 0.20
CA THR A 42 -1.48 -7.33 1.22
C THR A 42 -0.32 -7.84 2.08
N ASP A 43 0.91 -7.39 1.83
CA ASP A 43 2.07 -7.77 2.64
C ASP A 43 1.92 -7.31 4.09
N GLN A 44 2.59 -8.00 5.01
CA GLN A 44 2.55 -7.71 6.45
C GLN A 44 3.96 -7.71 7.02
N CYS A 45 4.21 -6.90 8.05
CA CYS A 45 5.46 -6.94 8.80
C CYS A 45 5.24 -6.52 10.26
N SER A 46 6.25 -6.77 11.11
CA SER A 46 6.24 -6.42 12.53
C SER A 46 6.26 -4.91 12.80
N PHE A 47 6.77 -4.11 11.86
CA PHE A 47 6.85 -2.65 11.94
C PHE A 47 5.57 -1.93 11.49
N TRP A 48 4.46 -2.66 11.33
CA TRP A 48 3.21 -2.09 10.86
C TRP A 48 2.64 -1.07 11.86
N GLU A 49 2.24 0.09 11.34
CA GLU A 49 1.50 1.13 12.07
C GLU A 49 0.30 1.57 11.23
N ASP A 50 -0.86 1.75 11.87
CA ASP A 50 -2.08 2.17 11.16
C ASP A 50 -1.92 3.55 10.51
N CYS A 51 -2.38 3.67 9.27
CA CYS A 51 -2.38 4.94 8.52
C CYS A 51 -3.69 5.73 8.64
N GLY A 52 -4.69 5.18 9.36
CA GLY A 52 -6.01 5.77 9.55
C GLY A 52 -6.71 6.04 8.22
N GLN A 53 -7.19 7.28 8.05
CA GLN A 53 -7.95 7.70 6.88
C GLN A 53 -7.19 7.54 5.54
N ASN A 54 -5.85 7.53 5.58
CA ASN A 54 -5.04 7.34 4.37
C ASN A 54 -5.33 6.01 3.66
N TYR A 55 -5.81 4.99 4.38
CA TYR A 55 -6.23 3.73 3.76
C TYR A 55 -7.36 3.94 2.74
N PHE A 56 -8.36 4.75 3.07
CA PHE A 56 -9.50 5.00 2.20
C PHE A 56 -9.11 5.87 1.00
N ILE A 57 -8.19 6.82 1.20
CA ILE A 57 -7.62 7.62 0.10
C ILE A 57 -6.90 6.70 -0.90
N ARG A 58 -6.05 5.80 -0.41
CA ARG A 58 -5.33 4.83 -1.25
C ARG A 58 -6.29 3.90 -1.99
N GLN A 59 -7.31 3.38 -1.30
CA GLN A 59 -8.35 2.56 -1.90
C GLN A 59 -9.14 3.30 -2.99
N GLY A 60 -9.48 4.57 -2.76
CA GLY A 60 -10.14 5.42 -3.76
C GLY A 60 -9.27 5.60 -5.00
N TRP A 61 -7.97 5.85 -4.82
CA TRP A 61 -7.02 5.96 -5.91
C TRP A 61 -6.92 4.66 -6.72
N ILE A 62 -6.74 3.50 -6.07
CA ILE A 62 -6.69 2.19 -6.76
C ILE A 62 -7.95 1.96 -7.59
N LYS A 63 -9.13 2.27 -7.04
CA LYS A 63 -10.41 2.13 -7.74
C LYS A 63 -10.54 3.08 -8.92
N SER A 64 -9.98 4.30 -8.85
CA SER A 64 -9.96 5.23 -9.99
C SER A 64 -9.13 4.66 -11.13
N GLN A 65 -7.91 4.20 -10.82
CA GLN A 65 -7.01 3.61 -11.81
C GLN A 65 -7.59 2.37 -12.49
N ALA A 66 -8.35 1.54 -11.76
CA ALA A 66 -9.05 0.39 -12.32
C ALA A 66 -10.22 0.76 -13.26
N LYS A 67 -10.86 1.92 -13.04
CA LYS A 67 -11.93 2.43 -13.91
C LYS A 67 -11.39 3.12 -15.16
N GLU A 68 -10.23 3.75 -15.04
CA GLU A 68 -9.60 4.49 -16.12
C GLU A 68 -8.89 3.58 -17.13
N GLY A 69 -8.82 2.27 -16.89
CA GLY A 69 -8.27 1.32 -17.85
C GLY A 69 -6.86 1.72 -18.27
N ASN A 70 -5.92 1.66 -17.33
CA ASN A 70 -4.51 1.84 -17.62
C ASN A 70 -4.02 0.62 -18.43
N ASP A 71 -4.37 0.62 -19.72
CA ASP A 71 -3.66 -0.03 -20.79
C ASP A 71 -2.36 0.76 -20.96
N PRO A 72 -1.19 0.21 -20.60
CA PRO A 72 0.06 0.95 -20.66
C PRO A 72 0.57 0.99 -22.11
N GLU A 73 -0.17 1.64 -23.02
CA GLU A 73 0.34 1.98 -24.35
C GLU A 73 -0.37 3.22 -24.93
N LYS A 74 0.14 4.41 -24.60
CA LYS A 74 0.20 5.52 -25.55
C LYS A 74 1.30 6.52 -25.22
#